data_AF-A0A2E6MR38-F1
#
_entry.id   AF-A0A2E6MR38-F1
#
_cell.length_a   1.000
_cell.length_b   1.000
_cell.length_c   1.000
_cell.angle_alpha   90.00
_cell.angle_beta   90.00
_cell.angle_gamma   90.00
#
_symmetry.space_group_name_H-M   'P 1'
#
loop_
_entity.id
_entity.type
_entity.pdbx_description
1 polymer ?
#
loop_
_entity_poly.entity_id
_entity_poly.type
_entity_poly.pdbx_seq_one_letter_code
_entity_poly.pdbx_strand_id
1 'polypeptide(L)'
;MNVEVKTLVDITETKKNKHNCPDKLLVLEQANFNTFFQTLSLRFNPYYDASPVLTRKELSEEDGFGSDYKGMHNLWTFMFRLETAVAGLDIEAIKDDFDLVPIIKNLNESIVINTSAFRTKDKVSTNIVFNRVDNIAG
;
A
#
# COMPACT_ATOMS: atom_id res chain seq x y z
N MET A 1 5.42 0.41 -16.65
CA MET A 1 4.11 -0.15 -16.26
C MET A 1 3.50 0.76 -15.21
N ASN A 2 2.26 1.21 -15.41
CA ASN A 2 1.52 1.93 -14.36
C ASN A 2 0.87 0.90 -13.44
N VAL A 3 0.96 1.14 -12.14
CA VAL A 3 0.40 0.29 -11.10
C VAL A 3 -0.42 1.14 -10.16
N GLU A 4 -1.64 0.70 -9.91
CA GLU A 4 -2.46 1.16 -8.81
C GLU A 4 -2.28 0.19 -7.65
N VAL A 5 -1.98 0.71 -6.47
CA VAL A 5 -2.10 -0.05 -5.23
C VAL A 5 -3.25 0.50 -4.39
N LYS A 6 -4.01 -0.42 -3.82
CA LYS A 6 -5.08 -0.14 -2.85
C LYS A 6 -4.75 -0.87 -1.57
N THR A 7 -4.72 -0.16 -0.45
CA THR A 7 -4.37 -0.74 0.86
C THR A 7 -5.26 -0.22 1.97
N LEU A 8 -5.52 -1.09 2.95
CA LEU A 8 -6.22 -0.78 4.20
C LEU A 8 -5.24 -0.43 5.34
N VAL A 9 -3.93 -0.52 5.07
CA VAL A 9 -2.84 -0.07 5.95
C VAL A 9 -2.53 1.39 5.65
N ASP A 10 -2.33 2.20 6.69
CA ASP A 10 -2.00 3.62 6.53
C ASP A 10 -0.59 3.78 5.93
N ILE A 11 -0.54 4.31 4.71
CA ILE A 11 0.69 4.63 3.98
C ILE A 11 0.79 6.13 3.66
N THR A 12 0.26 6.99 4.53
CA THR A 12 0.26 8.44 4.30
C THR A 12 1.69 9.01 4.25
N GLU A 13 2.04 9.70 3.15
CA GLU A 13 3.35 10.33 2.96
C GLU A 13 3.37 11.74 3.59
N THR A 14 3.71 11.84 4.88
CA THR A 14 3.72 13.11 5.63
C THR A 14 5.01 13.93 5.48
N LYS A 15 6.07 13.31 4.95
CA LYS A 15 7.46 13.81 4.88
C LYS A 15 8.05 14.14 6.26
N LYS A 16 7.52 13.55 7.34
CA LYS A 16 7.97 13.76 8.72
C LYS A 16 8.92 12.67 9.20
N ASN A 17 9.81 13.04 10.11
CA ASN A 17 10.71 12.14 10.80
C ASN A 17 10.95 12.63 12.24
N LYS A 18 11.60 11.79 13.06
CA LYS A 18 11.87 12.08 14.48
C LYS A 18 12.67 13.38 14.75
N HIS A 19 13.36 13.90 13.74
CA HIS A 19 14.17 15.11 13.87
C HIS A 19 13.39 16.38 13.52
N ASN A 20 12.38 16.29 12.66
CA ASN A 20 11.64 17.45 12.15
C ASN A 20 10.17 17.52 12.62
N CYS A 21 9.70 16.53 13.38
CA CYS A 21 8.33 16.46 13.86
C CYS A 21 8.24 15.77 15.23
N PRO A 22 7.65 16.43 16.25
CA PRO A 22 7.39 15.82 17.54
C PRO A 22 6.14 14.93 17.54
N ASP A 23 5.25 15.08 16.56
CA ASP A 23 4.04 14.27 16.44
C ASP A 23 4.38 12.85 16.00
N LYS A 24 4.19 11.90 16.91
CA LYS A 24 4.51 10.49 16.68
C LYS A 24 3.63 9.89 15.58
N LEU A 25 2.36 10.28 15.48
CA LEU A 25 1.45 9.70 14.49
C LEU A 25 1.98 10.01 13.08
N LEU A 26 2.28 11.28 12.80
CA LEU A 26 2.80 11.71 11.49
C LEU A 26 4.14 11.04 11.13
N VAL A 27 4.98 10.78 12.13
CA VAL A 27 6.27 10.09 11.92
C VAL A 27 6.07 8.59 11.63
N LEU A 28 5.10 7.95 12.28
CA LEU A 28 4.80 6.53 12.07
C LEU A 28 4.08 6.29 10.73
N GLU A 29 3.18 7.18 10.32
CA GLU A 29 2.58 7.19 8.97
C GLU A 29 3.68 7.23 7.89
N GLN A 30 4.63 8.16 8.02
CA GLN A 30 5.77 8.22 7.10
C GLN A 30 6.63 6.96 7.14
N ALA A 31 6.78 6.32 8.30
CA ALA A 31 7.55 5.08 8.42
C ALA A 31 6.89 3.92 7.65
N ASN A 32 5.56 3.82 7.67
CA ASN A 32 4.84 2.87 6.82
C ASN A 32 4.99 3.18 5.34
N PHE A 33 4.84 4.45 4.93
CA PHE A 33 5.09 4.84 3.53
C PHE A 33 6.51 4.50 3.09
N ASN A 34 7.52 4.79 3.93
CA ASN A 34 8.91 4.44 3.65
C ASN A 34 9.08 2.93 3.51
N THR A 35 8.45 2.12 4.37
CA THR A 35 8.50 0.67 4.30
C THR A 35 7.92 0.17 2.98
N PHE A 36 6.73 0.67 2.61
CA PHE A 36 6.10 0.36 1.32
C PHE A 36 7.03 0.70 0.15
N PHE A 37 7.54 1.93 0.10
CA PHE A 37 8.34 2.41 -1.03
C PHE A 37 9.70 1.71 -1.12
N GLN A 38 10.34 1.44 0.02
CA GLN A 38 11.60 0.71 0.07
C GLN A 38 11.44 -0.74 -0.38
N THR A 39 10.39 -1.45 0.06
CA THR A 39 10.09 -2.81 -0.41
C THR A 39 9.98 -2.85 -1.93
N LEU A 40 9.22 -1.91 -2.52
CA LEU A 40 9.10 -1.80 -3.97
C LEU A 40 10.44 -1.50 -4.66
N SER A 41 11.28 -0.68 -4.02
CA SER A 41 12.60 -0.27 -4.52
C SER A 41 13.68 -1.36 -4.44
N LEU A 42 13.39 -2.51 -3.80
CA LEU A 42 14.33 -3.63 -3.75
C LEU A 42 14.51 -4.31 -5.11
N ARG A 43 13.42 -4.39 -5.89
CA ARG A 43 13.41 -5.05 -7.20
C ARG A 43 13.25 -4.06 -8.34
N PHE A 44 12.51 -2.99 -8.12
CA PHE A 44 12.13 -2.05 -9.16
C PHE A 44 12.71 -0.66 -8.88
N ASN A 45 12.64 0.19 -9.90
CA ASN A 45 12.89 1.62 -9.76
C ASN A 45 11.55 2.38 -9.88
N PRO A 46 10.80 2.57 -8.79
CA PRO A 46 9.50 3.19 -8.83
C PRO A 46 9.57 4.72 -8.94
N TYR A 47 8.70 5.28 -9.76
CA TYR A 47 8.49 6.73 -9.89
C TYR A 47 7.02 7.08 -9.65
N TYR A 48 6.75 8.19 -8.96
CA TYR A 48 5.38 8.66 -8.69
C TYR A 48 5.33 10.19 -8.72
N ASP A 49 4.18 10.74 -9.12
CA ASP A 49 3.96 12.18 -9.25
C ASP A 49 3.20 12.78 -8.06
N ALA A 50 2.44 11.94 -7.34
CA ALA A 50 1.56 12.35 -6.25
C ALA A 50 1.56 11.33 -5.12
N SER A 51 1.46 11.81 -3.88
CA SER A 51 1.38 10.98 -2.67
C SER A 51 0.10 10.12 -2.64
N PRO A 52 0.05 9.05 -1.81
CA PRO A 52 -1.16 8.25 -1.60
C PRO A 52 -2.38 9.09 -1.19
N VAL A 53 -3.55 8.74 -1.71
CA VAL A 53 -4.82 9.42 -1.45
C VAL A 53 -5.67 8.57 -0.51
N LEU A 54 -6.07 9.14 0.63
CA LEU A 54 -7.01 8.53 1.55
C LEU A 54 -8.46 8.85 1.11
N THR A 55 -9.27 7.80 1.01
CA THR A 55 -10.72 7.88 0.77
C THR A 55 -11.47 6.98 1.74
N ARG A 56 -12.78 7.16 1.86
CA ARG A 56 -13.66 6.23 2.57
C ARG A 56 -14.48 5.47 1.54
N LYS A 57 -14.41 4.14 1.55
CA LYS A 57 -15.05 3.27 0.55
C LYS A 57 -15.78 2.10 1.23
N GLU A 58 -16.93 1.72 0.68
CA GLU A 58 -17.58 0.44 0.99
C GLU A 58 -16.89 -0.66 0.18
N LEU A 59 -16.26 -1.61 0.86
CA LEU A 59 -15.51 -2.67 0.19
C LEU A 59 -16.46 -3.70 -0.43
N SER A 60 -16.18 -4.08 -1.68
CA SER A 60 -16.83 -5.21 -2.36
C SER A 60 -15.83 -6.34 -2.64
N GLU A 61 -16.33 -7.52 -3.03
CA GLU A 61 -15.46 -8.64 -3.42
C GLU A 61 -14.54 -8.29 -4.61
N GLU A 62 -14.99 -7.40 -5.49
CA GLU A 62 -14.24 -6.92 -6.65
C GLU A 62 -12.99 -6.10 -6.27
N ASP A 63 -12.94 -5.56 -5.04
CA ASP A 63 -11.76 -4.85 -4.54
C ASP A 63 -10.58 -5.78 -4.22
N GLY A 64 -10.83 -7.09 -4.08
CA GLY A 64 -9.78 -8.10 -3.88
C GLY A 64 -9.20 -8.19 -2.46
N PHE A 65 -9.81 -7.52 -1.48
CA PHE A 65 -9.40 -7.61 -0.08
C PHE A 65 -9.84 -8.93 0.58
N GLY A 66 -9.18 -9.27 1.69
CA GLY A 66 -9.48 -10.47 2.46
C GLY A 66 -10.91 -10.46 3.04
N SER A 67 -11.48 -11.65 3.22
CA SER A 67 -12.88 -11.82 3.64
C SER A 67 -13.21 -11.26 5.02
N ASP A 68 -12.22 -10.96 5.86
CA ASP A 68 -12.42 -10.31 7.17
C ASP A 68 -12.77 -8.82 7.05
N TYR A 69 -12.53 -8.20 5.90
CA TYR A 69 -12.75 -6.77 5.69
C TYR A 69 -14.04 -6.54 4.92
N LYS A 70 -15.05 -5.97 5.58
CA LYS A 70 -16.40 -5.75 5.03
C LYS A 70 -16.99 -4.43 5.49
N GLY A 71 -17.68 -3.74 4.59
CA GLY A 71 -18.35 -2.48 4.87
C GLY A 71 -17.45 -1.26 4.62
N MET A 72 -17.77 -0.16 5.30
CA MET A 72 -17.13 1.15 5.07
C MET A 72 -15.78 1.27 5.78
N HIS A 73 -14.71 1.41 5.00
CA HIS A 73 -13.34 1.50 5.48
C HIS A 73 -12.55 2.67 4.89
N ASN A 74 -11.50 3.07 5.58
CA ASN A 74 -10.44 3.94 5.09
C ASN A 74 -9.60 3.14 4.09
N LEU A 75 -9.40 3.74 2.92
CA LEU A 75 -8.71 3.14 1.79
C LEU A 75 -7.68 4.12 1.25
N TRP A 76 -6.42 3.68 1.21
CA TRP A 76 -5.34 4.42 0.57
C TRP A 76 -5.13 3.88 -0.84
N THR A 77 -5.24 4.77 -1.81
CA THR A 77 -4.94 4.49 -3.22
C THR A 77 -3.67 5.22 -3.60
N PHE A 78 -2.72 4.52 -4.22
CA PHE A 78 -1.46 5.11 -4.66
C PHE A 78 -1.12 4.65 -6.08
N MET A 79 -0.73 5.62 -6.92
CA MET A 79 -0.42 5.42 -8.32
C MET A 79 1.07 5.65 -8.54
N PHE A 80 1.76 4.66 -9.11
CA PHE A 80 3.17 4.75 -9.42
C PHE A 80 3.51 4.03 -10.72
N ARG A 81 4.71 4.29 -11.22
CA ARG A 81 5.24 3.81 -12.48
C ARG A 81 6.48 2.98 -12.21
N LEU A 82 6.51 1.78 -12.75
CA LEU A 82 7.67 0.89 -12.73
C LEU A 82 8.33 0.85 -14.10
N GLU A 83 9.65 0.93 -14.12
CA GLU A 83 10.44 0.83 -15.35
C GLU A 83 10.33 -0.55 -15.99
N THR A 84 10.03 -0.61 -17.30
CA THR A 84 9.73 -1.87 -18.01
C THR A 84 10.97 -2.68 -18.37
N ALA A 85 12.17 -2.13 -18.20
CA ALA A 85 13.43 -2.82 -18.47
C ALA A 85 13.81 -3.84 -17.38
N VAL A 86 13.08 -3.88 -16.26
CA VAL A 86 13.34 -4.79 -15.15
C VAL A 86 12.81 -6.20 -15.48
N ALA A 87 13.69 -7.19 -15.45
CA ALA A 87 13.30 -8.60 -15.59
C ALA A 87 12.36 -9.03 -14.45
N GLY A 88 11.30 -9.77 -14.76
CA GLY A 88 10.32 -10.22 -13.77
C GLY A 88 9.31 -9.15 -13.33
N LEU A 89 9.08 -8.13 -14.16
CA LEU A 89 8.01 -7.17 -13.97
C LEU A 89 6.63 -7.83 -14.12
N ASP A 90 6.12 -8.35 -13.01
CA ASP A 90 4.79 -8.92 -12.88
C ASP A 90 4.18 -8.54 -11.52
N ILE A 91 2.86 -8.40 -11.48
CA ILE A 91 2.11 -8.10 -10.26
C ILE A 91 2.31 -9.19 -9.21
N GLU A 92 2.42 -10.46 -9.61
CA GLU A 92 2.67 -11.55 -8.66
C GLU A 92 4.04 -11.43 -7.99
N ALA A 93 5.09 -10.97 -8.71
CA ALA A 93 6.39 -10.71 -8.09
C ALA A 93 6.32 -9.57 -7.05
N ILE A 94 5.52 -8.53 -7.32
CA ILE A 94 5.28 -7.46 -6.34
C ILE A 94 4.56 -8.02 -5.12
N LYS A 95 3.51 -8.83 -5.31
CA LYS A 95 2.78 -9.46 -4.21
C LYS A 95 3.69 -10.35 -3.36
N ASP A 96 4.61 -11.07 -3.99
CA ASP A 96 5.60 -11.91 -3.31
C ASP A 96 6.54 -11.09 -2.43
N ASP A 97 7.07 -9.97 -2.95
CA ASP A 97 8.00 -9.11 -2.20
C ASP A 97 7.32 -8.41 -1.01
N PHE A 98 6.01 -8.16 -1.09
CA PHE A 98 5.24 -7.47 -0.06
C PHE A 98 4.65 -8.39 1.01
N ASP A 99 4.45 -9.67 0.74
CA ASP A 99 3.79 -10.56 1.69
C ASP A 99 4.63 -10.69 2.97
N LEU A 100 3.99 -10.48 4.13
CA LEU A 100 4.60 -10.51 5.47
C LEU A 100 5.64 -9.40 5.74
N VAL A 101 5.74 -8.37 4.89
CA VAL A 101 6.54 -7.18 5.21
C VAL A 101 5.95 -6.48 6.44
N PRO A 102 6.72 -6.28 7.52
CA PRO A 102 6.21 -5.68 8.75
C PRO A 102 5.68 -4.26 8.54
N ILE A 103 4.60 -3.92 9.25
CA ILE A 103 4.03 -2.57 9.27
C ILE A 103 3.77 -2.11 10.70
N ILE A 104 3.61 -0.81 10.87
CA ILE A 104 3.08 -0.20 12.09
C ILE A 104 1.56 -0.16 11.94
N LYS A 105 0.84 -0.77 12.88
CA LYS A 105 -0.63 -0.76 12.93
C LYS A 105 -1.17 0.22 13.96
N ASN A 106 -2.48 0.44 13.96
CA ASN A 106 -3.20 1.33 14.88
C ASN A 106 -2.83 2.80 14.67
N LEU A 107 -2.68 3.19 13.41
CA LEU A 107 -2.62 4.58 12.94
C LEU A 107 -4.06 5.02 12.61
N ASN A 108 -4.34 5.44 11.37
CA ASN A 108 -5.70 5.81 10.95
C ASN A 108 -6.46 4.67 10.25
N GLU A 109 -5.99 3.42 10.36
CA GLU A 109 -6.73 2.30 9.78
C GLU A 109 -8.12 2.16 10.42
N SER A 110 -9.12 1.84 9.61
CA SER A 110 -10.48 1.51 10.08
C SER A 110 -10.70 0.00 10.27
N ILE A 111 -9.65 -0.80 10.06
CA ILE A 111 -9.68 -2.26 10.18
C ILE A 111 -8.83 -2.70 11.38
N VAL A 112 -9.11 -3.91 11.89
CA VAL A 112 -8.24 -4.55 12.87
C VAL A 112 -7.17 -5.36 12.13
N ILE A 113 -5.91 -4.97 12.27
CA ILE A 113 -4.77 -5.70 11.70
C ILE A 113 -4.21 -6.67 12.75
N ASN A 114 -4.49 -7.96 12.55
CA ASN A 114 -4.03 -9.02 13.46
C ASN A 114 -2.53 -9.29 13.28
N THR A 115 -2.12 -9.63 12.06
CA THR A 115 -0.71 -9.77 11.68
C THR A 115 -0.18 -8.39 11.30
N SER A 116 0.70 -7.80 12.11
CA SER A 116 1.31 -6.48 11.87
C SER A 116 2.23 -6.47 10.64
N ALA A 117 1.69 -6.82 9.48
CA ALA A 117 2.37 -6.93 8.21
C ALA A 117 1.42 -6.66 7.04
N PHE A 118 1.97 -6.30 5.89
CA PHE A 118 1.27 -6.42 4.62
C PHE A 118 0.94 -7.89 4.33
N ARG A 119 -0.26 -8.15 3.82
CA ARG A 119 -0.73 -9.48 3.42
C ARG A 119 -1.29 -9.37 2.01
N THR A 120 -0.73 -10.14 1.08
CA THR A 120 -1.08 -10.10 -0.35
C THR A 120 -1.66 -11.42 -0.86
N LYS A 121 -1.43 -12.52 -0.12
CA LYS A 121 -1.74 -13.90 -0.56
C LYS A 121 -2.80 -14.59 0.30
N ASP A 122 -3.25 -13.94 1.37
CA ASP A 122 -4.14 -14.54 2.35
C ASP A 122 -5.61 -14.22 2.06
N LYS A 123 -6.39 -15.24 1.73
CA LYS A 123 -7.81 -15.05 1.36
C LYS A 123 -8.65 -14.40 2.46
N VAL A 124 -8.22 -14.49 3.72
CA VAL A 124 -8.94 -13.97 4.88
C VAL A 124 -8.46 -12.58 5.24
N SER A 125 -7.14 -12.35 5.24
CA SER A 125 -6.52 -11.14 5.77
C SER A 125 -5.76 -10.28 4.77
N THR A 126 -5.90 -10.48 3.45
CA THR A 126 -5.26 -9.61 2.44
C THR A 126 -5.68 -8.16 2.65
N ASN A 127 -4.71 -7.30 2.95
CA ASN A 127 -4.92 -5.89 3.31
C ASN A 127 -4.32 -4.91 2.29
N ILE A 128 -3.70 -5.43 1.23
CA ILE A 128 -3.11 -4.66 0.15
C ILE A 128 -3.26 -5.41 -1.19
N VAL A 129 -3.68 -4.69 -2.22
CA VAL A 129 -3.99 -5.22 -3.55
C VAL A 129 -3.29 -4.36 -4.61
N PHE A 130 -2.69 -5.03 -5.59
CA PHE A 130 -1.95 -4.39 -6.69
C PHE A 130 -2.66 -4.67 -8.01
N ASN A 131 -2.92 -3.61 -8.79
CA ASN A 131 -3.58 -3.69 -10.08
C ASN A 131 -2.71 -3.03 -11.14
N ARG A 132 -2.55 -3.72 -12.27
CA ARG A 132 -1.94 -3.14 -13.46
C ARG A 132 -2.93 -2.17 -14.10
N VAL A 133 -2.47 -0.96 -14.43
CA VAL A 133 -3.27 0.06 -15.11
C VAL A 133 -2.77 0.20 -16.55
N ASP A 134 -3.47 -0.42 -17.48
CA ASP A 134 -3.07 -0.43 -18.90
C ASP A 134 -3.48 0.83 -19.68
N ASN A 135 -4.30 1.73 -19.10
CA ASN A 135 -4.68 3.00 -19.71
C ASN A 135 -4.66 4.14 -18.68
N ILE A 136 -3.82 5.14 -18.89
CA ILE A 136 -4.09 6.49 -18.39
C ILE A 136 -5.02 7.09 -19.44
N ALA A 137 -6.29 7.31 -19.12
CA ALA A 137 -7.15 8.12 -19.98
C ALA A 137 -6.43 9.46 -20.20
N GLY A 138 -6.08 9.74 -21.45
CA GLY A 138 -5.39 10.96 -21.85
C GLY A 138 -6.24 12.21 -21.70
#